data_AF-A0A1G7MSP3-F1
#
_entry.id   AF-A0A1G7MSP3-F1
#
_cell.length_a   1.000
_cell.length_b   1.000
_cell.length_c   1.000
_cell.angle_alpha   90.00
_cell.angle_beta   90.00
_cell.angle_gamma   90.00
#
_symmetry.space_group_name_H-M   'P 1'
#
loop_
_entity.id
_entity.type
_entity.pdbx_description
1 polymer ?
#
loop_
_entity_poly.entity_id
_entity_poly.type
_entity_poly.pdbx_seq_one_letter_code
_entity_poly.pdbx_strand_id
1 'polypeptide(L)'
;MFIKIFNYTILAFVAVIIAGVSGLSFYIWPTGLNDHQLSITPEVVQRLRSLQAERKFGPDVATFYPGAANEEQRRAAQAVVDATLQELIAELPARPQRSTVLGTMKRALADFDHSESEERDQLLAYFSKVLDICGVQTSGELFNVWRYGFPYGWLI
;
A
#
# COMPACT_ATOMS: atom_id res chain seq x y z
N MET A 1 -20.73 41.03 -10.11
CA MET A 1 -19.87 40.14 -10.94
C MET A 1 -18.54 39.83 -10.26
N PHE A 2 -17.82 40.84 -9.76
CA PHE A 2 -16.53 40.69 -9.05
C PHE A 2 -16.53 39.75 -7.83
N ILE A 3 -17.55 39.81 -6.97
CA ILE A 3 -17.65 38.94 -5.78
C ILE A 3 -17.74 37.45 -6.17
N LYS A 4 -18.42 37.12 -7.28
CA LYS A 4 -18.52 35.74 -7.76
C LYS A 4 -17.16 35.24 -8.26
N ILE A 5 -16.44 36.05 -9.04
CA ILE A 5 -15.11 35.72 -9.55
C ILE A 5 -14.11 35.52 -8.40
N PHE A 6 -14.12 36.40 -7.40
CA PHE A 6 -13.27 36.29 -6.21
C PHE A 6 -13.54 35.00 -5.41
N ASN A 7 -14.82 34.63 -5.24
CA ASN A 7 -15.20 33.38 -4.58
C ASN A 7 -14.74 32.14 -5.36
N TYR A 8 -14.80 32.15 -6.70
CA TYR A 8 -14.28 31.05 -7.51
C TYR A 8 -12.76 30.92 -7.41
N THR A 9 -12.02 32.02 -7.32
CA THR A 9 -10.55 31.99 -7.16
C THR A 9 -10.15 31.44 -5.80
N ILE A 10 -10.83 31.84 -4.71
CA ILE A 10 -10.60 31.26 -3.38
C ILE A 10 -10.91 29.76 -3.38
N LEU A 11 -12.04 29.36 -3.98
CA LEU A 11 -12.43 27.96 -4.05
C LEU A 11 -11.39 27.12 -4.82
N ALA A 12 -10.89 27.64 -5.95
CA ALA A 12 -9.85 26.98 -6.73
C ALA A 12 -8.53 26.87 -5.95
N PHE A 13 -8.14 27.91 -5.21
CA PHE A 13 -6.93 27.91 -4.40
C PHE A 13 -7.02 26.91 -3.23
N VAL A 14 -8.18 26.86 -2.55
CA VAL A 14 -8.46 25.86 -1.51
C VAL A 14 -8.44 24.45 -2.11
N ALA A 15 -9.01 24.24 -3.28
CA ALA A 15 -8.98 22.94 -3.96
C ALA A 15 -7.55 22.50 -4.33
N VAL A 16 -6.69 23.41 -4.79
CA VAL A 16 -5.27 23.14 -5.08
C VAL A 16 -4.50 22.80 -3.79
N ILE A 17 -4.75 23.50 -2.69
CA ILE A 17 -4.14 23.17 -1.39
C ILE A 17 -4.60 21.80 -0.91
N ILE A 18 -5.91 21.51 -0.97
CA ILE A 18 -6.45 20.20 -0.56
C ILE A 18 -5.85 19.08 -1.42
N ALA A 19 -5.76 19.27 -2.74
CA ALA A 19 -5.16 18.29 -3.65
C ALA A 19 -3.64 18.14 -3.46
N GLY A 20 -2.93 19.23 -3.14
CA GLY A 20 -1.50 19.18 -2.83
C GLY A 20 -1.23 18.50 -1.49
N VAL A 21 -2.05 18.77 -0.48
CA VAL A 21 -1.98 18.15 0.85
C VAL A 21 -2.31 16.65 0.77
N SER A 22 -3.28 16.24 -0.05
CA SER A 22 -3.62 14.81 -0.19
C SER A 22 -2.48 13.99 -0.80
N GLY A 23 -1.77 14.52 -1.80
CA GLY A 23 -0.57 13.86 -2.35
C GLY A 23 0.60 13.80 -1.38
N LEU A 24 0.83 14.88 -0.62
CA LEU A 24 1.89 14.97 0.40
C LEU A 24 1.61 14.08 1.63
N SER A 25 0.34 13.84 1.94
CA SER A 25 -0.09 13.11 3.15
C SER A 25 0.53 11.71 3.22
N PHE A 26 0.63 11.01 2.08
CA PHE A 26 1.26 9.69 1.99
C PHE A 26 2.74 9.73 2.38
N TYR A 27 3.51 10.69 1.83
CA TYR A 27 4.95 10.77 2.07
C TYR A 27 5.29 11.05 3.53
N ILE A 28 4.45 11.82 4.23
CA ILE A 28 4.61 12.09 5.66
C ILE A 28 3.88 11.09 6.57
N TRP A 29 3.08 10.16 6.01
CA TRP A 29 2.29 9.22 6.80
C TRP A 29 3.17 8.32 7.68
N PRO A 30 3.00 8.30 9.01
CA PRO A 30 3.92 7.61 9.90
C PRO A 30 3.65 6.11 9.92
N THR A 31 4.72 5.31 9.81
CA THR A 31 4.65 3.84 9.93
C THR A 31 5.02 3.34 11.33
N GLY A 32 5.59 4.21 12.17
CA GLY A 32 6.03 3.91 13.54
C GLY A 32 5.01 4.21 14.64
N LEU A 33 3.82 4.74 14.31
CA LEU A 33 2.77 4.93 15.32
C LEU A 33 2.24 3.56 15.79
N ASN A 34 2.10 3.40 17.10
CA ASN A 34 1.71 2.14 17.74
C ASN A 34 2.58 0.94 17.32
N ASP A 35 3.88 1.20 17.13
CA ASP A 35 4.83 0.16 16.79
C ASP A 35 4.99 -0.83 17.96
N HIS A 36 5.14 -2.10 17.61
CA HIS A 36 5.27 -3.19 18.55
C HIS A 36 6.02 -4.35 17.89
N GLN A 37 6.58 -5.19 18.74
CA GLN A 37 7.28 -6.38 18.31
C GLN A 37 6.28 -7.44 17.79
N LEU A 38 6.63 -8.07 16.68
CA LEU A 38 5.89 -9.15 16.06
C LEU A 38 6.50 -10.50 16.45
N SER A 39 5.68 -11.55 16.50
CA SER A 39 6.16 -12.92 16.68
C SER A 39 6.58 -13.51 15.33
N ILE A 40 7.80 -13.18 14.90
CA ILE A 40 8.36 -13.67 13.63
C ILE A 40 9.00 -15.05 13.84
N THR A 41 8.21 -16.10 13.62
CA THR A 41 8.66 -17.48 13.70
C THR A 41 9.17 -17.99 12.34
N PRO A 42 9.90 -19.12 12.29
CA PRO A 42 10.28 -19.75 11.02
C PRO A 42 9.07 -20.05 10.12
N GLU A 43 7.91 -20.38 10.69
CA GLU A 43 6.66 -20.62 9.97
C GLU A 43 6.14 -19.34 9.29
N VAL A 44 6.24 -18.18 9.96
CA VAL A 44 5.88 -16.87 9.35
C VAL A 44 6.76 -16.60 8.14
N VAL A 45 8.07 -16.77 8.28
CA VAL A 45 9.03 -16.59 7.18
C VAL A 45 8.74 -17.57 6.04
N GLN A 46 8.41 -18.83 6.35
CA GLN A 46 8.06 -19.82 5.35
C GLN A 46 6.76 -19.46 4.61
N ARG A 47 5.75 -18.93 5.30
CA ARG A 47 4.51 -18.45 4.67
C ARG A 47 4.77 -17.26 3.73
N LEU A 48 5.66 -16.34 4.10
CA LEU A 48 6.09 -15.26 3.19
C LEU A 48 6.81 -15.81 1.95
N ARG A 49 7.67 -16.82 2.10
CA ARG A 49 8.31 -17.51 0.96
C ARG A 49 7.30 -18.21 0.06
N SER A 50 6.30 -18.86 0.64
CA SER A 50 5.21 -19.48 -0.13
C SER A 50 4.44 -18.43 -0.93
N LEU A 51 4.08 -17.31 -0.30
CA LEU A 51 3.43 -16.20 -1.01
C LEU A 51 4.32 -15.63 -2.12
N GLN A 52 5.63 -15.54 -1.91
CA GLN A 52 6.59 -15.08 -2.92
C GLN A 52 6.62 -16.01 -4.13
N ALA A 53 6.54 -17.32 -3.93
CA ALA A 53 6.55 -18.32 -5.00
C ALA A 53 5.25 -18.37 -5.82
N GLU A 54 4.14 -17.81 -5.33
CA GLU A 54 2.89 -17.75 -6.08
C GLU A 54 3.05 -16.91 -7.36
N ARG A 55 2.43 -17.38 -8.45
CA ARG A 55 2.21 -16.54 -9.63
C ARG A 55 1.15 -15.50 -9.30
N LYS A 56 1.50 -14.23 -9.41
CA LYS A 56 0.65 -13.10 -9.04
C LYS A 56 0.05 -12.40 -10.25
N PHE A 57 -0.98 -11.61 -9.99
CA PHE A 57 -1.69 -10.77 -10.96
C PHE A 57 -2.29 -11.54 -12.14
N GLY A 58 -2.57 -12.85 -11.95
CA GLY A 58 -3.42 -13.61 -12.86
C GLY A 58 -4.90 -13.38 -12.57
N PRO A 59 -5.80 -13.94 -13.40
CA PRO A 59 -7.23 -13.90 -13.13
C PRO A 59 -7.55 -14.53 -11.78
N ASP A 60 -8.37 -13.86 -10.97
CA ASP A 60 -8.85 -14.34 -9.68
C ASP A 60 -10.38 -14.21 -9.63
N VAL A 61 -11.05 -15.37 -9.71
CA VAL A 61 -12.52 -15.45 -9.72
C VAL A 61 -13.10 -15.05 -8.36
N ALA A 62 -12.37 -15.24 -7.26
CA ALA A 62 -12.87 -14.93 -5.93
C ALA A 62 -12.96 -13.42 -5.69
N THR A 63 -12.06 -12.64 -6.31
CA THR A 63 -12.02 -11.17 -6.21
C THR A 63 -12.57 -10.47 -7.44
N PHE A 64 -13.04 -11.22 -8.45
CA PHE A 64 -13.43 -10.72 -9.78
C PHE A 64 -12.31 -9.94 -10.49
N TYR A 65 -11.05 -10.10 -10.07
CA TYR A 65 -9.92 -9.47 -10.73
C TYR A 65 -9.65 -10.20 -12.06
N PRO A 66 -9.74 -9.53 -13.22
CA PRO A 66 -9.58 -10.19 -14.51
C PRO A 66 -8.14 -10.65 -14.79
N GLY A 67 -7.17 -10.19 -13.98
CA GLY A 67 -5.75 -10.33 -14.25
C GLY A 67 -5.20 -9.12 -14.98
N ALA A 68 -3.89 -8.92 -14.91
CA ALA A 68 -3.25 -7.82 -15.61
C ALA A 68 -3.47 -7.92 -17.13
N ALA A 69 -3.56 -6.77 -17.79
CA ALA A 69 -3.95 -6.67 -19.20
C ALA A 69 -3.02 -7.46 -20.14
N ASN A 70 -1.75 -7.62 -19.78
CA ASN A 70 -0.78 -8.45 -20.49
C ASN A 70 0.31 -8.98 -19.55
N GLU A 71 1.11 -9.92 -20.06
CA GLU A 71 2.16 -10.60 -19.29
C GLU A 71 3.31 -9.67 -18.86
N GLU A 72 3.58 -8.58 -19.60
CA GLU A 72 4.61 -7.59 -19.22
C GLU A 72 4.17 -6.82 -17.97
N GLN A 73 2.96 -6.26 -17.98
CA GLN A 73 2.38 -5.58 -16.83
C GLN A 73 2.25 -6.53 -15.62
N ARG A 74 1.81 -7.77 -15.87
CA ARG A 74 1.74 -8.80 -14.83
C ARG A 74 3.08 -9.01 -14.13
N ARG A 75 4.15 -9.14 -14.91
CA ARG A 75 5.51 -9.35 -14.38
C ARG A 75 6.03 -8.13 -13.63
N ALA A 76 5.79 -6.93 -14.16
CA ALA A 76 6.17 -5.69 -13.51
C ALA A 76 5.49 -5.55 -12.14
N ALA A 77 4.17 -5.72 -12.08
CA ALA A 77 3.42 -5.64 -10.84
C ALA A 77 3.83 -6.75 -9.84
N GLN A 78 4.03 -7.98 -10.33
CA GLN A 78 4.53 -9.08 -9.49
C GLN A 78 5.91 -8.77 -8.92
N ALA A 79 6.83 -8.19 -9.70
CA ALA A 79 8.18 -7.89 -9.25
C ALA A 79 8.20 -6.96 -8.03
N VAL A 80 7.26 -6.02 -7.94
CA VAL A 80 7.14 -5.13 -6.77
C VAL A 80 6.73 -5.91 -5.51
N VAL A 81 5.76 -6.82 -5.61
CA VAL A 81 5.37 -7.68 -4.47
C VAL A 81 6.51 -8.60 -4.07
N ASP A 82 7.18 -9.22 -5.05
CA ASP A 82 8.25 -10.19 -4.81
C ASP A 82 9.48 -9.53 -4.18
N ALA A 83 9.83 -8.31 -4.59
CA ALA A 83 10.89 -7.51 -3.97
C ALA A 83 10.54 -7.12 -2.53
N THR A 84 9.29 -6.69 -2.29
CA THR A 84 8.79 -6.37 -0.94
C THR A 84 8.89 -7.59 -0.02
N LEU A 85 8.46 -8.77 -0.51
CA LEU A 85 8.54 -10.02 0.23
C LEU A 85 9.99 -10.43 0.51
N GLN A 86 10.88 -10.30 -0.47
CA GLN A 86 12.30 -10.60 -0.31
C GLN A 86 12.92 -9.76 0.81
N GLU A 87 12.64 -8.46 0.83
CA GLU A 87 13.15 -7.56 1.85
C GLU A 87 12.60 -7.92 3.24
N LEU A 88 11.29 -8.17 3.37
CA LEU A 88 10.69 -8.58 4.64
C LEU A 88 11.27 -9.91 5.16
N ILE A 89 11.48 -10.89 4.29
CA ILE A 89 12.09 -12.18 4.63
C ILE A 89 13.51 -11.99 5.18
N ALA A 90 14.26 -11.03 4.65
CA ALA A 90 15.62 -10.74 5.10
C ALA A 90 15.65 -9.95 6.41
N GLU A 91 14.74 -8.99 6.57
CA GLU A 91 14.80 -7.99 7.65
C GLU A 91 14.07 -8.42 8.93
N LEU A 92 12.90 -9.04 8.80
CA LEU A 92 12.04 -9.35 9.96
C LEU A 92 12.69 -10.25 11.03
N PRO A 93 13.58 -11.22 10.72
CA PRO A 93 14.26 -11.99 11.76
C PRO A 93 15.13 -11.14 12.68
N ALA A 94 15.74 -10.07 12.16
CA ALA A 94 16.59 -9.15 12.93
C ALA A 94 15.81 -7.97 13.49
N ARG A 95 14.77 -7.51 12.77
CA ARG A 95 13.96 -6.33 13.07
C ARG A 95 12.46 -6.68 13.05
N PRO A 96 11.98 -7.52 14.01
CA PRO A 96 10.61 -8.00 14.04
C PRO A 96 9.64 -6.93 14.55
N GLN A 97 9.55 -5.79 13.86
CA GLN A 97 8.66 -4.68 14.23
C GLN A 97 7.56 -4.50 13.20
N ARG A 98 6.38 -4.07 13.65
CA ARG A 98 5.29 -3.65 12.76
C ARG A 98 5.75 -2.53 11.82
N SER A 99 6.54 -1.59 12.32
CA SER A 99 7.11 -0.50 11.53
C SER A 99 8.03 -0.98 10.41
N THR A 100 8.75 -2.10 10.59
CA THR A 100 9.55 -2.73 9.53
C THR A 100 8.64 -3.22 8.39
N VAL A 101 7.51 -3.86 8.73
CA VAL A 101 6.52 -4.31 7.72
C VAL A 101 5.97 -3.12 6.95
N LEU A 102 5.41 -2.14 7.67
CA LEU A 102 4.75 -0.99 7.05
C LEU A 102 5.71 -0.05 6.33
N GLY A 103 6.92 0.15 6.86
CA GLY A 103 7.95 0.95 6.22
C GLY A 103 8.45 0.35 4.91
N THR A 104 8.53 -0.98 4.84
CA THR A 104 8.90 -1.69 3.60
C THR A 104 7.78 -1.59 2.57
N MET A 105 6.53 -1.84 2.97
CA MET A 105 5.37 -1.63 2.10
C MET A 105 5.25 -0.20 1.61
N LYS A 106 5.45 0.80 2.48
CA LYS A 106 5.37 2.22 2.11
C LYS A 106 6.34 2.58 1.00
N ARG A 107 7.57 2.07 1.03
CA ARG A 107 8.55 2.28 -0.06
C ARG A 107 8.06 1.66 -1.37
N ALA A 108 7.62 0.40 -1.31
CA ALA A 108 7.06 -0.27 -2.50
C ALA A 108 5.84 0.47 -3.08
N LEU A 109 4.95 0.98 -2.23
CA LEU A 109 3.79 1.79 -2.64
C LEU A 109 4.22 3.11 -3.28
N ALA A 110 5.27 3.77 -2.77
CA ALA A 110 5.79 5.01 -3.34
C ALA A 110 6.32 4.81 -4.77
N ASP A 111 6.92 3.64 -5.04
CA ASP A 111 7.56 3.31 -6.31
C ASP A 111 6.62 2.58 -7.30
N PHE A 112 5.38 2.25 -6.88
CA PHE A 112 4.41 1.53 -7.71
C PHE A 112 3.71 2.47 -8.70
N ASP A 113 4.35 2.69 -9.85
CA ASP A 113 3.89 3.55 -10.94
C ASP A 113 2.99 2.81 -11.95
N HIS A 114 1.95 2.13 -11.46
CA HIS A 114 0.91 1.58 -12.34
C HIS A 114 -0.37 2.42 -12.25
N SER A 115 -0.79 2.94 -13.42
CA SER A 115 -1.94 3.84 -13.57
C SER A 115 -3.29 3.14 -13.40
N GLU A 116 -3.34 1.84 -13.62
CA GLU A 116 -4.58 1.09 -13.63
C GLU A 116 -5.09 0.79 -12.22
N SER A 117 -6.38 1.08 -12.02
CA SER A 117 -7.03 1.00 -10.71
C SER A 117 -7.02 -0.43 -10.14
N GLU A 118 -7.19 -1.43 -11.01
CA GLU A 118 -7.33 -2.82 -10.61
C GLU A 118 -6.01 -3.41 -10.10
N GLU A 119 -4.87 -3.08 -10.73
CA GLU A 119 -3.53 -3.48 -10.32
C GLU A 119 -3.18 -2.91 -8.94
N ARG A 120 -3.60 -1.67 -8.67
CA ARG A 120 -3.43 -1.04 -7.36
C ARG A 120 -4.23 -1.77 -6.29
N ASP A 121 -5.48 -2.14 -6.58
CA ASP A 121 -6.32 -2.88 -5.64
C ASP A 121 -5.77 -4.31 -5.41
N GLN A 122 -5.29 -4.96 -6.46
CA GLN A 122 -4.67 -6.28 -6.36
C GLN A 122 -3.34 -6.23 -5.59
N LEU A 123 -2.53 -5.19 -5.75
CA LEU A 123 -1.32 -4.95 -4.94
C LEU A 123 -1.68 -4.88 -3.45
N LEU A 124 -2.69 -4.07 -3.11
CA LEU A 124 -3.15 -3.94 -1.72
C LEU A 124 -3.72 -5.26 -1.18
N ALA A 125 -4.37 -6.08 -2.01
CA ALA A 125 -4.81 -7.42 -1.60
C ALA A 125 -3.62 -8.31 -1.21
N TYR A 126 -2.52 -8.29 -1.98
CA TYR A 126 -1.30 -9.01 -1.59
C TYR A 126 -0.65 -8.43 -0.34
N PHE A 127 -0.60 -7.11 -0.18
CA PHE A 127 -0.04 -6.50 1.02
C PHE A 127 -0.89 -6.80 2.26
N SER A 128 -2.22 -6.88 2.13
CA SER A 128 -3.09 -7.37 3.22
C SER A 128 -2.76 -8.80 3.62
N LYS A 129 -2.54 -9.72 2.66
CA LYS A 129 -2.08 -11.09 2.97
C LYS A 129 -0.75 -11.08 3.73
N VAL A 130 0.17 -10.18 3.38
CA VAL A 130 1.44 -10.03 4.11
C VAL A 130 1.22 -9.53 5.53
N LEU A 131 0.33 -8.55 5.75
CA LEU A 131 -0.04 -8.10 7.10
C LEU A 131 -0.57 -9.27 7.93
N ASP A 132 -1.50 -10.06 7.37
CA ASP A 132 -2.07 -11.24 8.03
C ASP A 132 -1.01 -12.29 8.38
N ILE A 133 -0.08 -12.58 7.46
CA ILE A 133 1.01 -13.54 7.69
C ILE A 133 1.92 -13.05 8.83
N CYS A 134 2.23 -11.75 8.87
CA CYS A 134 3.08 -11.14 9.88
C CYS A 134 2.36 -10.87 11.22
N GLY A 135 1.04 -11.11 11.30
CA GLY A 135 0.24 -10.82 12.49
C GLY A 135 -0.04 -9.33 12.72
N VAL A 136 0.03 -8.51 11.67
CA VAL A 136 -0.28 -7.07 11.72
C VAL A 136 -1.77 -6.86 11.45
N GLN A 137 -2.51 -6.36 12.43
CA GLN A 137 -3.97 -6.23 12.35
C GLN A 137 -4.46 -5.13 11.40
N THR A 138 -3.67 -4.08 11.21
CA THR A 138 -4.05 -2.91 10.41
C THR A 138 -2.84 -2.21 9.82
N SER A 139 -3.00 -1.69 8.60
CA SER A 139 -2.02 -0.82 7.93
C SER A 139 -1.93 0.57 8.57
N GLY A 140 -2.80 0.89 9.53
CA GLY A 140 -2.89 2.22 10.15
C GLY A 140 -3.21 3.29 9.10
N GLU A 141 -4.21 3.02 8.26
CA GLU A 141 -4.64 3.86 7.12
C GLU A 141 -3.62 4.05 6.00
N LEU A 142 -2.41 3.47 6.07
CA LEU A 142 -1.38 3.62 5.03
C LEU A 142 -1.93 3.30 3.62
N PHE A 143 -2.72 2.23 3.50
CA PHE A 143 -3.30 1.81 2.22
C PHE A 143 -4.34 2.80 1.72
N ASN A 144 -5.20 3.33 2.60
CA ASN A 144 -6.22 4.30 2.24
C ASN A 144 -5.60 5.63 1.80
N VAL A 145 -4.60 6.09 2.56
CA VAL A 145 -3.86 7.31 2.27
C VAL A 145 -3.15 7.20 0.92
N TRP A 146 -2.52 6.05 0.62
CA TRP A 146 -1.91 5.82 -0.69
C TRP A 146 -2.95 5.72 -1.82
N ARG A 147 -4.06 5.02 -1.59
CA ARG A 147 -5.04 4.70 -2.63
C ARG A 147 -5.95 5.87 -2.98
N TYR A 148 -6.35 6.63 -1.98
CA TYR A 148 -7.40 7.66 -2.05
C TYR A 148 -6.89 9.06 -1.68
N GLY A 149 -5.69 9.18 -1.11
CA GLY A 149 -5.09 10.47 -0.72
C GLY A 149 -5.53 10.97 0.66
N PHE A 150 -6.30 10.20 1.42
CA PHE A 150 -6.74 10.56 2.78
C PHE A 150 -7.10 9.31 3.61
N PRO A 151 -7.01 9.39 4.95
CA PRO A 151 -7.47 8.32 5.84
C PRO A 151 -8.99 8.32 5.98
N TYR A 152 -9.61 7.14 6.08
CA TYR A 152 -11.06 7.02 6.34
C TYR A 152 -11.38 7.06 7.85
N GLY A 153 -10.43 6.67 8.69
CA GLY A 153 -10.60 6.63 10.16
C GLY A 153 -10.66 7.98 10.89
N TRP A 154 -10.80 9.12 10.18
CA TRP A 154 -10.95 10.44 10.82
C TRP A 154 -12.38 10.76 11.28
N LEU A 155 -13.38 9.96 10.88
CA LEU A 155 -14.80 10.22 11.14
C LEU A 155 -15.46 9.21 12.12
N ILE A 156 -14.67 8.44 12.87
CA ILE A 156 -15.19 7.48 13.86
C ILE A 156 -14.46 7.67 15.19
#